data_AF-A0A271LK17-F1
#
_entry.id   AF-A0A271LK17-F1
#
_cell.length_a   1.000
_cell.length_b   1.000
_cell.length_c   1.000
_cell.angle_alpha   90.00
_cell.angle_beta   90.00
_cell.angle_gamma   90.00
#
_symmetry.space_group_name_H-M   'P 1'
#
loop_
_entity.id
_entity.type
_entity.pdbx_description
1 polymer ?
#
loop_
_entity_poly.entity_id
_entity_poly.type
_entity_poly.pdbx_seq_one_letter_code
_entity_poly.pdbx_strand_id
1 'polypeptide(L)'
;MGIVAYEIAKRRPAYIHGIDILKPHTRVARSIFLGSNVESRFDTMSLGSRKLQSVLNDRYDIVLLLAVYQHVRRGLGQEEADRIFIDIINRAQTIVARVPDEDDIRLQSLIGDAGFTLSDRHKSPRGSTVLAYHRH
;
A
#
# COMPACT_ATOMS: atom_id res chain seq x y z
N MET A 1 6.43 -3.30 -6.42
CA MET A 1 5.01 -3.08 -6.75
C MET A 1 4.52 -3.96 -7.91
N GLY A 2 5.10 -3.84 -9.12
CA GLY A 2 4.54 -4.47 -10.34
C GLY A 2 4.31 -5.99 -10.29
N ILE A 3 5.26 -6.76 -9.75
CA ILE A 3 5.11 -8.23 -9.69
C ILE A 3 4.02 -8.71 -8.73
N VAL A 4 3.92 -8.08 -7.54
CA VAL A 4 2.88 -8.41 -6.56
C VAL A 4 1.50 -8.09 -7.13
N ALA A 5 1.36 -6.90 -7.74
CA ALA A 5 0.14 -6.50 -8.41
C ALA A 5 -0.25 -7.49 -9.52
N TYR A 6 0.71 -7.96 -10.32
CA TYR A 6 0.47 -8.94 -11.38
C TYR A 6 -0.02 -10.30 -10.86
N GLU A 7 0.58 -10.81 -9.77
CA GLU A 7 0.10 -12.06 -9.15
C GLU A 7 -1.32 -11.92 -8.60
N ILE A 8 -1.67 -10.76 -8.04
CA ILE A 8 -3.04 -10.45 -7.60
C ILE A 8 -3.98 -10.34 -8.80
N ALA A 9 -3.53 -9.78 -9.93
CA ALA A 9 -4.35 -9.65 -11.14
C ALA A 9 -4.86 -11.00 -11.67
N LYS A 10 -4.17 -12.12 -11.39
CA LYS A 10 -4.64 -13.48 -11.72
C LYS A 10 -5.94 -13.87 -10.99
N ARG A 11 -6.24 -13.22 -9.87
CA ARG A 11 -7.52 -13.34 -9.14
C ARG A 11 -8.62 -12.45 -9.71
N ARG A 12 -8.33 -11.70 -10.79
CA ARG A 12 -9.27 -10.84 -11.53
C ARG A 12 -10.01 -9.82 -10.66
N PRO A 13 -9.31 -9.00 -9.85
CA PRO A 13 -9.95 -7.85 -9.24
C PRO A 13 -10.50 -6.92 -10.34
N ALA A 14 -11.53 -6.13 -10.01
CA ALA A 14 -12.09 -5.18 -10.95
C ALA A 14 -11.06 -4.12 -11.38
N TYR A 15 -10.17 -3.72 -10.47
CA TYR A 15 -9.22 -2.64 -10.69
C TYR A 15 -7.95 -2.78 -9.83
N ILE A 16 -6.81 -2.33 -10.37
CA ILE A 16 -5.55 -2.21 -9.62
C ILE A 16 -4.99 -0.78 -9.77
N HIS A 17 -4.72 -0.13 -8.64
CA HIS A 17 -4.02 1.15 -8.60
C HIS A 17 -2.66 1.00 -7.92
N GLY A 18 -1.59 1.27 -8.65
CA GLY A 18 -0.23 1.29 -8.11
C GLY A 18 0.36 2.69 -8.10
N ILE A 19 0.99 3.07 -6.98
CA ILE A 19 1.75 4.31 -6.87
C ILE A 19 3.19 3.98 -6.48
N ASP A 20 4.14 4.54 -7.20
CA ASP A 20 5.57 4.41 -6.88
C ASP A 20 6.28 5.73 -7.22
N ILE A 21 7.28 6.11 -6.44
CA ILE A 21 8.04 7.35 -6.67
C ILE A 21 9.00 7.19 -7.87
N LEU A 22 9.40 5.96 -8.20
CA LEU A 22 10.38 5.67 -9.23
C LEU A 22 9.72 5.41 -10.59
N LYS A 23 9.93 6.34 -11.53
CA LYS A 23 9.44 6.23 -12.92
C LYS A 23 9.79 4.89 -13.62
N PRO A 24 10.99 4.31 -13.41
CA PRO A 24 11.29 2.99 -14.00
C PRO A 24 10.35 1.89 -13.50
N HIS A 25 9.98 1.89 -12.21
CA HIS A 25 9.10 0.87 -11.63
C HIS A 25 7.69 0.93 -12.22
N THR A 26 7.14 2.13 -12.37
CA THR A 26 5.80 2.32 -12.94
C THR A 26 5.78 1.99 -14.43
N ARG A 27 6.83 2.32 -15.19
CA ARG A 27 6.96 1.91 -16.60
C ARG A 27 6.95 0.40 -16.75
N VAL A 28 7.74 -0.31 -15.95
CA VAL A 28 7.77 -1.78 -15.97
C VAL A 28 6.42 -2.36 -15.57
N ALA A 29 5.77 -1.82 -14.53
CA ALA A 29 4.45 -2.27 -14.12
C ALA A 29 3.41 -2.10 -15.23
N ARG A 30 3.38 -0.95 -15.92
CA ARG A 30 2.51 -0.71 -17.07
C ARG A 30 2.77 -1.71 -18.20
N SER A 31 4.03 -2.01 -18.51
CA SER A 31 4.39 -3.00 -19.53
C SER A 31 3.93 -4.42 -19.17
N ILE A 32 4.08 -4.84 -17.91
CA ILE A 32 3.58 -6.15 -17.44
C ILE A 32 2.05 -6.23 -17.62
N PHE A 33 1.35 -5.14 -17.31
CA PHE A 33 -0.11 -5.09 -17.36
C PHE A 33 -0.69 -4.95 -18.77
N LEU A 34 0.12 -4.70 -19.82
CA LEU A 34 -0.34 -4.80 -21.21
C LEU A 34 -0.84 -6.21 -21.57
N GLY A 35 -0.34 -7.24 -20.88
CA GLY A 35 -0.79 -8.63 -21.03
C GLY A 35 -1.87 -9.06 -20.02
N SER A 36 -2.44 -8.12 -19.26
CA SER A 36 -3.46 -8.40 -18.23
C SER A 36 -4.83 -7.87 -18.68
N ASN A 37 -5.89 -8.63 -18.42
CA ASN A 37 -7.28 -8.18 -18.67
C ASN A 37 -7.87 -7.38 -17.51
N VAL A 38 -7.09 -7.10 -16.46
CA VAL A 38 -7.52 -6.31 -15.31
C VAL A 38 -7.28 -4.84 -15.58
N GLU A 39 -8.31 -4.01 -15.38
CA GLU A 39 -8.17 -2.55 -15.45
C GLU A 39 -7.10 -2.10 -14.45
N SER A 40 -6.13 -1.32 -14.92
CA SER A 40 -5.02 -0.92 -14.08
C SER A 40 -4.52 0.48 -14.36
N ARG A 41 -4.08 1.15 -13.29
CA ARG A 41 -3.45 2.46 -13.30
C ARG A 41 -2.19 2.41 -12.47
N PHE A 42 -1.11 2.97 -13.01
CA PHE A 42 0.16 3.06 -12.30
C PHE A 42 0.68 4.48 -12.38
N ASP A 43 0.75 5.19 -11.25
CA ASP A 43 1.19 6.57 -11.20
C ASP A 43 2.59 6.72 -10.60
N THR A 44 3.39 7.59 -11.23
CA THR A 44 4.71 7.95 -10.74
C THR A 44 4.60 9.18 -9.87
N MET A 45 4.62 9.02 -8.55
CA MET A 45 4.53 10.14 -7.62
C MET A 45 5.06 9.82 -6.24
N SER A 46 5.51 10.87 -5.55
CA SER A 46 5.71 10.82 -4.10
C SER A 46 4.35 10.81 -3.39
N LEU A 47 4.22 10.02 -2.34
CA LEU A 47 3.06 10.07 -1.45
C LEU A 47 2.95 11.41 -0.70
N GLY A 48 4.03 12.17 -0.57
CA GLY A 48 4.00 13.55 -0.06
C GLY A 48 3.54 14.60 -1.09
N SER A 49 3.16 14.18 -2.30
CA SER A 49 2.70 15.12 -3.33
C SER A 49 1.36 15.73 -2.94
N ARG A 50 1.23 17.05 -3.10
CA ARG A 50 -0.06 17.76 -2.97
C ARG A 50 -1.14 17.24 -3.91
N LYS A 51 -0.76 16.54 -4.99
CA LYS A 51 -1.69 15.93 -5.96
C LYS A 51 -2.18 14.54 -5.56
N LEU A 52 -1.60 13.91 -4.52
CA LEU A 52 -1.94 12.53 -4.14
C LEU A 52 -3.46 12.34 -4.00
N GLN A 53 -4.12 13.26 -3.30
CA GLN A 53 -5.57 13.22 -3.05
C GLN A 53 -6.41 13.20 -4.33
N SER A 54 -5.97 13.92 -5.38
CA SER A 54 -6.68 13.94 -6.67
C SER A 54 -6.52 12.68 -7.51
N VAL A 55 -5.61 11.79 -7.10
CA VAL A 55 -5.28 10.56 -7.83
C VAL A 55 -5.80 9.31 -7.13
N LEU A 56 -5.93 9.34 -5.80
CA LEU A 56 -6.56 8.26 -5.06
C LEU A 56 -8.07 8.22 -5.31
N ASN A 57 -8.62 7.01 -5.40
CA ASN A 57 -10.06 6.80 -5.34
C ASN A 57 -10.54 6.99 -3.91
N ASP A 58 -11.84 7.30 -3.76
CA ASP A 58 -12.47 7.48 -2.46
C ASP A 58 -12.52 6.18 -1.64
N ARG A 59 -12.55 5.02 -2.30
CA ARG A 59 -12.59 3.71 -1.65
C ARG A 59 -11.76 2.66 -2.38
N TYR A 60 -11.14 1.79 -1.58
CA TYR A 60 -10.45 0.58 -1.99
C TYR A 60 -10.92 -0.58 -1.11
N ASP A 61 -11.16 -1.75 -1.70
CA ASP A 61 -11.42 -2.95 -0.91
C ASP A 61 -10.16 -3.40 -0.16
N ILE A 62 -9.00 -3.27 -0.81
CA ILE A 62 -7.70 -3.68 -0.26
C ILE A 62 -6.65 -2.61 -0.57
N VAL A 63 -5.90 -2.19 0.45
CA VAL A 63 -4.67 -1.38 0.29
C VAL A 63 -3.46 -2.18 0.76
N LEU A 64 -2.42 -2.20 -0.07
CA LEU A 64 -1.16 -2.90 0.21
C LEU A 64 -0.06 -1.89 0.58
N LEU A 65 0.44 -1.96 1.81
CA LEU A 65 1.51 -1.13 2.34
C LEU A 65 2.78 -1.96 2.53
N LEU A 66 3.47 -2.26 1.44
CA LEU A 66 4.60 -3.19 1.44
C LEU A 66 5.93 -2.45 1.66
N ALA A 67 6.29 -2.25 2.94
CA ALA A 67 7.53 -1.60 3.34
C ALA A 67 7.66 -0.18 2.75
N VAL A 68 6.57 0.60 2.80
CA VAL A 68 6.53 1.99 2.28
C VAL A 68 6.57 3.04 3.40
N TYR A 69 5.99 2.75 4.57
CA TYR A 69 5.84 3.71 5.67
C TYR A 69 7.18 4.26 6.15
N GLN A 70 8.15 3.39 6.41
CA GLN A 70 9.46 3.79 6.93
C GLN A 70 10.24 4.70 5.96
N HIS A 71 10.04 4.56 4.65
CA HIS A 71 10.67 5.44 3.67
C HIS A 71 10.02 6.82 3.64
N VAL A 72 8.69 6.88 3.72
CA VAL A 72 7.96 8.15 3.80
C VAL A 72 8.28 8.88 5.10
N ARG A 73 8.29 8.17 6.24
CA ARG A 73 8.66 8.72 7.55
C ARG A 73 10.08 9.31 7.55
N ARG A 74 11.06 8.59 6.98
CA ARG A 74 12.44 9.08 6.85
C ARG A 74 12.56 10.30 5.92
N GLY A 75 11.73 10.38 4.88
CA GLY A 75 11.80 11.45 3.88
C GLY A 75 11.03 12.72 4.24
N LEU A 76 9.89 12.60 4.92
CA LEU A 76 8.96 13.72 5.19
C LEU A 76 8.80 14.04 6.67
N GLY A 77 9.35 13.21 7.57
CA GLY A 77 9.09 13.28 9.00
C GLY A 77 7.85 12.50 9.42
N GLN A 78 7.70 12.29 10.73
CA GLN A 78 6.65 11.44 11.30
C GLN A 78 5.25 12.05 11.14
N GLU A 79 5.07 13.33 11.46
CA GLU A 79 3.74 13.97 11.41
C GLU A 79 3.12 13.93 10.01
N GLU A 80 3.92 14.23 8.98
CA GLU A 80 3.46 14.22 7.60
C GLU A 80 3.18 12.78 7.13
N ALA A 81 4.05 11.83 7.49
CA ALA A 81 3.83 10.42 7.17
C ALA A 81 2.55 9.90 7.83
N ASP A 82 2.32 10.20 9.11
CA ASP A 82 1.12 9.77 9.82
C ASP A 82 -0.14 10.33 9.15
N ARG A 83 -0.15 11.61 8.78
CA ARG A 83 -1.29 12.24 8.09
C ARG A 83 -1.60 11.55 6.75
N ILE A 84 -0.57 11.30 5.94
CA ILE A 84 -0.72 10.63 4.63
C ILE A 84 -1.27 9.22 4.82
N PHE A 85 -0.73 8.46 5.77
CA PHE A 85 -1.15 7.07 5.97
C PHE A 85 -2.52 6.97 6.61
N ILE A 86 -2.91 7.88 7.51
CA ILE A 86 -4.27 7.94 8.04
C ILE A 86 -5.28 8.14 6.90
N ASP A 87 -5.02 9.06 5.96
CA ASP A 87 -5.90 9.27 4.81
C ASP A 87 -6.01 7.99 3.93
N ILE A 88 -4.87 7.36 3.61
CA ILE A 88 -4.85 6.13 2.82
C ILE A 88 -5.58 4.98 3.53
N ILE A 89 -5.35 4.81 4.83
CA ILE A 89 -5.97 3.77 5.67
C ILE A 89 -7.49 3.95 5.69
N ASN A 90 -7.96 5.19 5.81
CA ASN A 90 -9.39 5.47 5.88
C ASN A 90 -10.16 5.17 4.59
N ARG A 91 -9.47 5.09 3.45
CA ARG A 91 -10.05 4.70 2.16
C ARG A 91 -10.20 3.17 1.99
N ALA A 92 -9.73 2.36 2.92
CA ALA A 92 -9.66 0.90 2.76
C ALA A 92 -10.71 0.13 3.57
N GLN A 93 -11.11 -1.06 3.09
CA GLN A 93 -11.78 -2.09 3.90
C GLN A 93 -10.79 -3.06 4.55
N THR A 94 -9.73 -3.41 3.82
CA THR A 94 -8.65 -4.30 4.26
C THR A 94 -7.30 -3.63 4.06
N ILE A 95 -6.42 -3.70 5.06
CA ILE A 95 -5.03 -3.27 4.97
C ILE A 95 -4.12 -4.49 5.04
N VAL A 96 -3.21 -4.63 4.07
CA VAL A 96 -2.11 -5.60 4.16
C VAL A 96 -0.81 -4.82 4.27
N ALA A 97 -0.17 -4.88 5.43
CA ALA A 97 1.06 -4.15 5.72
C ALA A 97 2.23 -5.11 5.88
N ARG A 98 3.34 -4.83 5.19
CA ARG A 98 4.63 -5.45 5.55
C ARG A 98 5.28 -4.60 6.63
N VAL A 99 5.52 -5.22 7.77
CA VAL A 99 6.21 -4.60 8.90
C VAL A 99 7.61 -5.21 9.03
N PRO A 100 8.65 -4.40 9.29
CA PRO A 100 9.96 -4.92 9.65
C PRO A 100 9.87 -5.68 10.98
N ASP A 101 10.87 -6.54 11.26
CA ASP A 101 11.01 -7.21 12.57
C ASP A 101 11.52 -6.24 13.67
N GLU A 102 11.59 -4.92 13.38
CA GLU A 102 11.96 -3.86 14.32
C GLU A 102 10.80 -3.48 15.25
N ASP A 103 11.12 -2.88 16.40
CA ASP A 103 10.15 -2.40 17.42
C ASP A 103 9.28 -1.21 16.96
N ASP A 104 9.41 -0.75 15.70
CA ASP A 104 8.58 0.33 15.15
C ASP A 104 7.16 -0.17 14.84
N ILE A 105 6.27 0.03 15.82
CA ILE A 105 4.86 -0.33 15.75
C ILE A 105 3.95 0.81 15.27
N ARG A 106 4.50 1.96 14.85
CA ARG A 106 3.69 3.17 14.62
C ARG A 106 2.63 2.96 13.54
N LEU A 107 2.98 2.33 12.41
CA LEU A 107 2.01 2.01 11.35
C LEU A 107 0.88 1.11 11.87
N GLN A 108 1.22 0.10 12.67
CA GLN A 108 0.27 -0.81 13.29
C GLN A 108 -0.69 -0.06 14.22
N SER A 109 -0.17 0.90 15.01
CA SER A 109 -0.99 1.78 15.84
C SER A 109 -1.96 2.61 15.00
N LEU A 110 -1.49 3.27 13.92
CA LEU A 110 -2.38 4.05 13.05
C LEU A 110 -3.50 3.21 12.43
N ILE A 111 -3.22 1.97 12.04
CA ILE A 111 -4.21 1.04 11.50
C ILE A 111 -5.23 0.64 12.59
N GLY A 112 -4.75 0.33 13.80
CA GLY A 112 -5.60 -0.01 14.94
C GLY A 112 -6.50 1.15 15.39
N ASP A 113 -5.94 2.34 15.51
CA ASP A 113 -6.65 3.57 15.87
C ASP A 113 -7.73 3.94 14.84
N ALA A 114 -7.55 3.54 13.58
CA ALA A 114 -8.54 3.68 12.52
C ALA A 114 -9.64 2.60 12.54
N GLY A 115 -9.72 1.78 13.59
CA GLY A 115 -10.78 0.80 13.83
C GLY A 115 -10.59 -0.53 13.10
N PHE A 116 -9.39 -0.84 12.62
CA PHE A 116 -9.11 -2.15 12.04
C PHE A 116 -8.66 -3.16 13.09
N THR A 117 -9.07 -4.42 12.91
CA THR A 117 -8.61 -5.55 13.73
C THR A 117 -7.64 -6.41 12.94
N LEU A 118 -6.61 -6.93 13.61
CA LEU A 118 -5.66 -7.86 12.99
C LEU A 118 -6.36 -9.20 12.73
N SER A 119 -6.44 -9.63 11.47
CA SER A 119 -7.02 -10.92 11.08
C SER A 119 -5.96 -11.99 10.90
N ASP A 120 -4.84 -11.65 10.25
CA ASP A 120 -3.82 -12.62 9.86
C ASP A 120 -2.41 -12.08 10.04
N ARG A 121 -1.49 -13.01 10.37
CA ARG A 121 -0.06 -12.75 10.45
C ARG A 121 0.68 -13.81 9.66
N HIS A 122 1.50 -13.39 8.71
CA HIS A 122 2.35 -14.28 7.92
C HIS A 122 3.82 -13.85 8.03
N LYS A 123 4.67 -14.74 8.56
CA LYS A 123 6.11 -14.52 8.65
C LYS A 123 6.80 -15.08 7.41
N SER A 124 7.46 -14.21 6.65
CA SER A 124 8.30 -14.62 5.53
C SER A 124 9.51 -15.42 6.04
N PRO A 125 9.90 -16.50 5.34
CA PRO A 125 11.15 -17.22 5.61
C PRO A 125 12.40 -16.32 5.56
N ARG A 126 12.30 -15.15 4.91
CA ARG A 126 13.38 -14.16 4.78
C ARG A 126 13.36 -13.07 5.87
N GLY A 127 12.62 -13.26 6.97
CA GLY A 127 12.66 -12.38 8.14
C GLY A 127 11.84 -11.09 8.03
N SER A 128 10.72 -11.12 7.31
CA SER A 128 9.77 -9.99 7.31
C SER A 128 8.37 -10.48 7.59
N THR A 129 7.60 -9.72 8.36
CA THR A 129 6.23 -10.09 8.69
C THR A 129 5.23 -9.29 7.83
N VAL A 130 4.22 -9.97 7.31
CA VAL A 130 3.06 -9.36 6.66
C VAL A 130 1.86 -9.54 7.57
N LEU A 131 1.16 -8.45 7.83
CA LEU A 131 -0.02 -8.39 8.67
C LEU A 131 -1.21 -7.99 7.82
N ALA A 132 -2.33 -8.69 7.97
CA ALA A 132 -3.60 -8.33 7.35
C ALA A 132 -4.57 -7.84 8.43
N TYR A 133 -5.22 -6.73 8.14
CA TYR A 133 -6.17 -6.08 9.02
C TYR A 133 -7.48 -5.86 8.28
N HIS A 134 -8.60 -6.03 8.97
CA HIS A 134 -9.93 -5.86 8.42
C HIS A 134 -10.73 -4.86 9.26
N ARG A 135 -11.51 -4.01 8.59
CA ARG A 135 -12.48 -3.11 9.24
C ARG A 135 -13.87 -3.75 9.18
N HIS A 136 -14.51 -3.93 10.34
CA HIS A 136 -15.86 -4.52 10.44
C HIS A 136 -16.93 -3.59 9.87
#